data_AF-A0A938MU56-F1
#
_entry.id   AF-A0A938MU56-F1
#
_cell.length_a   1.000
_cell.length_b   1.000
_cell.length_c   1.000
_cell.angle_alpha   90.00
_cell.angle_beta   90.00
_cell.angle_gamma   90.00
#
_symmetry.space_group_name_H-M   'P 1'
#
loop_
_entity.id
_entity.type
_entity.pdbx_description
1 polymer ?
#
loop_
_entity_poly.entity_id
_entity_poly.type
_entity_poly.pdbx_seq_one_letter_code
_entity_poly.pdbx_strand_id
1 'polypeptide(L)'
;MPFSRRALVRLVNESLESPVAVRLRLVHHETARMDPAAGHFHAKWRRQEVVAVNMHMAGKSADYDYRILDVTGEGRYLGASLNVFNRHFFWWGEGDHRIFVDDDTWPPSQHGTGTEEYFNDGWGFHDTIFAPGSDPAQQEQNVVPVSGVLIPGLGTGQYWGPNAVFVFHLSDSVPFRTRILVTLEHGTENNLTNDYSSTAYWYARPGGQDFFVTRPARERLAVPQSAWRDLRAQEYPLFLADLRRQLADVRELLPTRPTDASLHRERIWLIRRLLRNAPGLGMPAARSDMWQKELNTARQGPMEQRWPVMDEILRDFSRTILPESAHRP
;
A
#
# COMPACT_ATOMS: atom_id res chain seq x y z
N MET A 1 27.68 -7.48 -9.21
CA MET A 1 27.42 -8.84 -8.69
C MET A 1 28.75 -9.60 -8.66
N PRO A 2 29.49 -9.57 -7.54
CA PRO A 2 30.74 -10.30 -7.38
C PRO A 2 30.52 -11.81 -7.48
N PHE A 3 31.53 -12.55 -7.92
CA PHE A 3 31.61 -14.01 -7.86
C PHE A 3 33.08 -14.42 -7.83
N SER A 4 33.41 -15.51 -7.14
CA SER A 4 34.80 -15.96 -6.95
C SER A 4 35.27 -17.00 -7.98
N ARG A 5 34.37 -17.86 -8.48
CA ARG A 5 34.72 -18.98 -9.37
C ARG A 5 34.00 -18.99 -10.72
N ARG A 6 32.67 -18.81 -10.70
CA ARG A 6 31.82 -18.91 -11.90
C ARG A 6 30.54 -18.12 -11.69
N ALA A 7 30.11 -17.40 -12.72
CA ALA A 7 28.74 -16.92 -12.87
C ALA A 7 28.02 -17.75 -13.95
N LEU A 8 26.79 -18.19 -13.67
CA LEU A 8 25.94 -18.89 -14.63
C LEU A 8 24.62 -18.13 -14.73
N VAL A 9 24.30 -17.64 -15.93
CA VAL A 9 22.99 -17.04 -16.23
C VAL A 9 22.15 -18.08 -16.98
N ARG A 10 20.97 -18.40 -16.44
CA ARG A 10 20.00 -19.31 -17.06
C ARG A 10 18.72 -18.54 -17.33
N LEU A 11 18.21 -18.67 -18.56
CA LEU A 11 16.90 -18.17 -18.95
C LEU A 11 15.97 -19.37 -19.10
N VAL A 12 14.80 -19.30 -18.48
CA VAL A 12 13.78 -20.35 -18.54
C VAL A 12 12.51 -19.72 -19.04
N ASN A 13 12.01 -20.18 -20.19
CA ASN A 13 10.68 -19.80 -20.67
C ASN A 13 9.64 -20.73 -20.03
N GLU A 14 8.82 -20.18 -19.14
CA GLU A 14 7.71 -20.89 -18.50
C GLU A 14 6.36 -20.59 -19.15
N SER A 15 6.34 -19.87 -20.28
CA SER A 15 5.13 -19.67 -21.08
C SER A 15 4.71 -20.98 -21.76
N LEU A 16 3.41 -21.23 -21.81
CA LEU A 16 2.83 -22.39 -22.50
C LEU A 16 2.56 -22.14 -23.98
N GLU A 17 2.51 -20.88 -24.42
CA GLU A 17 1.83 -20.53 -25.68
C GLU A 17 2.68 -19.71 -26.67
N SER A 18 3.90 -19.29 -26.30
CA SER A 18 4.70 -18.47 -27.21
C SER A 18 6.21 -18.66 -27.07
N PRO A 19 6.94 -18.88 -28.18
CA PRO A 19 8.38 -18.78 -28.19
C PRO A 19 8.80 -17.33 -27.86
N VAL A 20 9.84 -17.19 -27.05
CA VAL A 20 10.39 -15.88 -26.66
C VAL A 20 11.74 -15.69 -27.31
N ALA A 21 11.89 -14.64 -28.12
CA ALA A 21 13.18 -14.21 -28.62
C ALA A 21 13.89 -13.35 -27.56
N VAL A 22 15.10 -13.73 -27.15
CA VAL A 22 15.87 -13.00 -26.14
C VAL A 22 17.19 -12.51 -26.74
N ARG A 23 17.48 -11.22 -26.56
CA ARG A 23 18.80 -10.63 -26.79
C ARG A 23 19.40 -10.23 -25.44
N LEU A 24 20.52 -10.84 -25.09
CA LEU A 24 21.21 -10.61 -23.81
C LEU A 24 22.60 -10.05 -24.05
N ARG A 25 22.97 -9.00 -23.30
CA ARG A 25 24.36 -8.54 -23.19
C ARG A 25 24.81 -8.68 -21.75
N LEU A 26 25.80 -9.54 -21.52
CA LEU A 26 26.45 -9.68 -20.22
C LEU A 26 27.77 -8.90 -20.27
N VAL A 27 27.93 -7.98 -19.32
CA VAL A 27 29.17 -7.22 -19.13
C VAL A 27 29.67 -7.53 -17.73
N HIS A 28 30.93 -7.93 -17.63
CA HIS A 28 31.62 -8.12 -16.36
C HIS A 28 33.01 -7.50 -16.45
N HIS A 29 33.59 -7.24 -15.28
CA HIS A 29 34.97 -6.77 -15.16
C HIS A 29 35.76 -7.82 -14.40
N GLU A 30 36.93 -8.18 -14.93
CA GLU A 30 37.87 -9.03 -14.21
C GLU A 30 38.52 -8.24 -13.08
N THR A 31 38.76 -8.93 -11.97
CA THR A 31 39.45 -8.37 -10.80
C THR A 31 40.56 -9.32 -10.41
N ALA A 32 41.69 -8.80 -9.91
CA ALA A 32 42.88 -9.62 -9.65
C ALA A 32 42.63 -10.75 -8.64
N ARG A 33 41.77 -10.51 -7.64
CA ARG A 33 41.30 -11.52 -6.69
C ARG A 33 40.03 -11.03 -6.00
N MET A 34 38.99 -11.87 -5.96
CA MET A 34 37.81 -11.64 -5.13
C MET A 34 37.99 -12.39 -3.80
N ASP A 35 37.65 -11.74 -2.68
CA ASP A 35 37.58 -12.42 -1.38
C ASP A 35 36.54 -13.55 -1.49
N PRO A 36 36.89 -14.82 -1.19
CA PRO A 36 35.93 -15.93 -1.15
C PRO A 36 34.74 -15.68 -0.22
N ALA A 37 34.91 -14.78 0.76
CA ALA A 37 33.88 -14.40 1.71
C ALA A 37 33.13 -13.11 1.32
N ALA A 38 33.44 -12.50 0.17
CA ALA A 38 32.69 -11.36 -0.35
C ALA A 38 31.19 -11.68 -0.46
N GLY A 39 30.35 -10.67 -0.23
CA GLY A 39 28.92 -10.80 -0.40
C GLY A 39 28.54 -11.06 -1.86
N HIS A 40 27.62 -11.99 -2.07
CA HIS A 40 26.99 -12.22 -3.38
C HIS A 40 25.70 -11.42 -3.47
N PHE A 41 25.35 -10.99 -4.68
CA PHE A 41 24.08 -10.31 -4.93
C PHE A 41 22.95 -11.34 -4.98
N HIS A 42 21.86 -11.03 -4.31
CA HIS A 42 20.64 -11.79 -4.33
C HIS A 42 19.48 -10.89 -4.77
N ALA A 43 18.63 -11.42 -5.65
CA ALA A 43 17.36 -10.85 -6.01
C ALA A 43 16.35 -12.00 -6.07
N LYS A 44 15.33 -11.98 -5.21
CA LYS A 44 14.33 -13.05 -5.17
C LYS A 44 12.92 -12.48 -5.12
N TRP A 45 12.07 -13.04 -5.98
CA TRP A 45 10.68 -12.67 -6.12
C TRP A 45 9.79 -13.60 -5.29
N ARG A 46 8.71 -13.05 -4.74
CA ARG A 46 7.63 -13.82 -4.14
C ARG A 46 6.27 -13.14 -4.36
N ARG A 47 5.21 -13.91 -4.13
CA ARG A 47 3.82 -13.45 -4.11
C ARG A 47 3.05 -14.15 -2.99
N GLN A 48 2.09 -13.44 -2.43
CA GLN A 48 1.19 -13.93 -1.41
C GLN A 48 -0.12 -13.14 -1.50
N GLU A 49 -1.24 -13.86 -1.50
CA GLU A 49 -2.51 -13.26 -1.10
C GLU A 49 -2.49 -13.13 0.43
N VAL A 50 -2.44 -11.89 0.91
CA VAL A 50 -2.51 -11.58 2.33
C VAL A 50 -3.96 -11.52 2.74
N VAL A 51 -4.27 -11.94 3.97
CA VAL A 51 -5.64 -12.02 4.49
C VAL A 51 -5.79 -11.10 5.67
N ALA A 52 -6.82 -10.27 5.63
CA ALA A 52 -7.17 -9.35 6.69
C ALA A 52 -7.26 -10.09 8.03
N VAL A 53 -6.51 -9.61 9.01
CA VAL A 53 -6.62 -9.98 10.41
C VAL A 53 -6.85 -8.70 11.18
N ASN A 54 -8.00 -8.58 11.85
CA ASN A 54 -8.26 -7.40 12.68
C ASN A 54 -7.58 -7.61 14.04
N MET A 55 -6.38 -7.05 14.18
CA MET A 55 -5.59 -7.16 15.41
C MET A 55 -6.15 -6.31 16.56
N HIS A 56 -7.15 -5.43 16.33
CA HIS A 56 -7.79 -4.61 17.36
C HIS A 56 -6.79 -4.01 18.37
N MET A 57 -5.84 -3.18 17.92
CA MET A 57 -4.82 -2.52 18.74
C MET A 57 -3.78 -3.47 19.37
N ALA A 58 -3.73 -4.73 18.93
CA ALA A 58 -2.74 -5.72 19.32
C ALA A 58 -1.64 -5.94 18.27
N GLY A 59 -1.43 -4.97 17.36
CA GLY A 59 -0.41 -4.97 16.29
C GLY A 59 1.05 -4.99 16.74
N LYS A 60 1.35 -5.67 17.85
CA LYS A 60 2.67 -5.85 18.45
C LYS A 60 3.40 -7.10 17.93
N SER A 61 3.04 -7.57 16.75
CA SER A 61 3.67 -8.71 16.10
C SER A 61 3.65 -8.54 14.59
N ALA A 62 4.75 -8.96 13.96
CA ALA A 62 4.91 -9.05 12.51
C ALA A 62 4.49 -10.42 11.94
N ASP A 63 3.86 -11.28 12.74
CA ASP A 63 3.51 -12.66 12.35
C ASP A 63 2.57 -12.74 11.14
N TYR A 64 1.75 -11.70 10.96
CA TYR A 64 0.72 -11.63 9.92
C TYR A 64 1.07 -10.63 8.81
N ASP A 65 2.18 -9.92 8.96
CA ASP A 65 2.65 -8.98 7.96
C ASP A 65 3.04 -9.71 6.67
N TYR A 66 3.02 -8.98 5.56
CA TYR A 66 3.65 -9.43 4.33
C TYR A 66 5.18 -9.40 4.49
N ARG A 67 5.83 -10.57 4.42
CA ARG A 67 7.30 -10.65 4.45
C ARG A 67 7.90 -10.27 3.11
N ILE A 68 8.73 -9.23 3.05
CA ILE A 68 9.55 -8.91 1.88
C ILE A 68 10.83 -9.76 1.89
N LEU A 69 11.51 -9.83 3.04
CA LEU A 69 12.79 -10.50 3.22
C LEU A 69 12.82 -11.21 4.59
N ASP A 70 13.32 -12.44 4.63
CA ASP A 70 13.58 -13.20 5.87
C ASP A 70 14.82 -14.06 5.59
N VAL A 71 15.95 -13.65 6.18
CA VAL A 71 17.29 -14.17 5.87
C VAL A 71 18.08 -14.37 7.15
N THR A 72 18.83 -15.47 7.23
CA THR A 72 19.88 -15.70 8.21
C THR A 72 21.26 -15.62 7.54
N GLY A 73 22.27 -15.19 8.27
CA GLY A 73 23.62 -14.92 7.80
C GLY A 73 24.03 -13.46 7.98
N GLU A 74 25.11 -13.07 7.32
CA GLU A 74 25.67 -11.71 7.37
C GLU A 74 25.54 -11.03 6.01
N GLY A 75 25.06 -9.79 5.97
CA GLY A 75 24.79 -9.11 4.71
C GLY A 75 24.30 -7.67 4.83
N ARG A 76 23.74 -7.16 3.73
CA ARG A 76 23.13 -5.82 3.63
C ARG A 76 21.90 -5.87 2.73
N TYR A 77 20.76 -5.44 3.25
CA TYR A 77 19.53 -5.26 2.47
C TYR A 77 19.58 -3.95 1.68
N LEU A 78 19.14 -4.01 0.42
CA LEU A 78 19.23 -2.91 -0.55
C LEU A 78 17.87 -2.40 -1.01
N GLY A 79 16.75 -2.86 -0.43
CA GLY A 79 15.41 -2.44 -0.81
C GLY A 79 14.65 -3.48 -1.63
N ALA A 80 13.51 -3.07 -2.16
CA ALA A 80 12.58 -3.95 -2.86
C ALA A 80 11.76 -3.21 -3.92
N SER A 81 11.28 -3.98 -4.90
CA SER A 81 10.09 -3.61 -5.68
C SER A 81 8.88 -4.31 -5.06
N LEU A 82 7.75 -3.60 -4.99
CA LEU A 82 6.49 -4.10 -4.46
C LEU A 82 5.38 -3.85 -5.48
N ASN A 83 4.52 -4.84 -5.66
CA ASN A 83 3.30 -4.74 -6.44
C ASN A 83 2.13 -5.18 -5.57
N VAL A 84 1.05 -4.40 -5.58
CA VAL A 84 -0.16 -4.70 -4.82
C VAL A 84 -1.35 -4.59 -5.75
N PHE A 85 -2.10 -5.68 -5.89
CA PHE A 85 -3.44 -5.60 -6.47
C PHE A 85 -4.43 -5.25 -5.37
N ASN A 86 -4.76 -3.96 -5.27
CA ASN A 86 -5.68 -3.44 -4.28
C ASN A 86 -7.13 -3.71 -4.71
N ARG A 87 -7.80 -4.66 -4.05
CA ARG A 87 -9.20 -4.99 -4.34
C ARG A 87 -10.22 -4.12 -3.62
N HIS A 88 -9.74 -3.23 -2.75
CA HIS A 88 -10.57 -2.47 -1.83
C HIS A 88 -10.98 -1.09 -2.34
N PHE A 89 -11.90 -0.48 -1.59
CA PHE A 89 -12.34 0.92 -1.72
C PHE A 89 -11.61 1.85 -0.74
N PHE A 90 -10.55 1.34 -0.13
CA PHE A 90 -9.71 1.99 0.86
C PHE A 90 -8.30 2.15 0.30
N TRP A 91 -7.60 3.16 0.83
CA TRP A 91 -6.16 3.27 0.64
C TRP A 91 -5.46 2.05 1.26
N TRP A 92 -4.52 1.46 0.51
CA TRP A 92 -3.83 0.24 0.94
C TRP A 92 -2.49 0.50 1.64
N GLY A 93 -1.95 1.71 1.51
CA GLY A 93 -0.60 2.04 1.95
C GLY A 93 -0.44 2.37 3.43
N GLU A 94 -1.50 2.50 4.22
CA GLU A 94 -1.39 2.86 5.66
C GLU A 94 -0.57 1.86 6.53
N GLY A 95 -0.22 0.68 6.01
CA GLY A 95 0.48 -0.35 6.79
C GLY A 95 1.93 -0.02 7.07
N ASP A 96 2.38 -0.20 8.32
CA ASP A 96 3.76 0.11 8.72
C ASP A 96 4.78 -0.87 8.12
N HIS A 97 5.93 -0.35 7.69
CA HIS A 97 7.10 -1.18 7.43
C HIS A 97 7.84 -1.49 8.73
N ARG A 98 8.37 -2.71 8.83
CA ARG A 98 9.07 -3.20 10.02
C ARG A 98 10.32 -3.96 9.61
N ILE A 99 11.48 -3.55 10.13
CA ILE A 99 12.76 -4.17 9.84
C ILE A 99 13.42 -4.59 11.14
N PHE A 100 13.45 -5.89 11.40
CA PHE A 100 14.13 -6.50 12.53
C PHE A 100 15.52 -6.95 12.08
N VAL A 101 16.56 -6.47 12.75
CA VAL A 101 17.94 -6.85 12.49
C VAL A 101 18.51 -7.59 13.70
N ASP A 102 19.21 -8.70 13.45
CA ASP A 102 19.93 -9.45 14.47
C ASP A 102 19.07 -9.82 15.69
N ASP A 103 19.35 -9.26 16.85
CA ASP A 103 18.66 -9.55 18.12
C ASP A 103 17.46 -8.64 18.39
N ASP A 104 17.02 -7.86 17.41
CA ASP A 104 15.81 -7.03 17.51
C ASP A 104 14.61 -7.85 18.01
N THR A 105 13.87 -7.22 18.92
CA THR A 105 12.58 -7.68 19.45
C THR A 105 11.50 -6.65 19.13
N TRP A 106 10.29 -6.83 19.65
CA TRP A 106 9.26 -5.80 19.48
C TRP A 106 9.49 -4.59 20.41
N PRO A 107 9.40 -3.34 19.90
CA PRO A 107 9.32 -2.95 18.49
C PRO A 107 10.70 -3.03 17.79
N PRO A 108 10.73 -3.26 16.47
CA PRO A 108 11.99 -3.33 15.72
C PRO A 108 12.75 -2.01 15.78
N SER A 109 14.07 -2.07 15.55
CA SER A 109 14.92 -0.87 15.47
C SER A 109 14.52 0.10 14.36
N GLN A 110 13.89 -0.41 13.28
CA GLN A 110 13.24 0.42 12.28
C GLN A 110 11.76 0.03 12.18
N HIS A 111 10.93 0.93 12.69
CA HIS A 111 9.48 0.86 12.61
C HIS A 111 8.97 2.10 11.90
N GLY A 112 8.28 1.89 10.79
CA GLY A 112 7.70 2.94 9.95
C GLY A 112 6.38 3.49 10.48
N THR A 113 5.75 4.28 9.62
CA THR A 113 4.42 4.89 9.87
C THR A 113 3.42 4.66 8.73
N GLY A 114 3.84 3.92 7.71
CA GLY A 114 3.10 3.66 6.49
C GLY A 114 4.00 3.10 5.40
N THR A 115 3.34 2.53 4.40
CA THR A 115 3.96 1.92 3.23
C THR A 115 4.34 3.02 2.24
N GLU A 116 3.53 4.07 2.06
CA GLU A 116 3.91 5.19 1.22
C GLU A 116 5.17 5.87 1.70
N GLU A 117 5.31 6.09 3.01
CA GLU A 117 6.51 6.70 3.58
C GLU A 117 7.73 5.80 3.34
N TYR A 118 7.58 4.47 3.40
CA TYR A 118 8.67 3.55 3.07
C TYR A 118 9.16 3.71 1.62
N PHE A 119 8.24 4.04 0.70
CA PHE A 119 8.54 4.25 -0.71
C PHE A 119 8.79 5.73 -1.07
N ASN A 120 9.04 6.59 -0.06
CA ASN A 120 9.30 8.02 -0.17
C ASN A 120 8.18 8.84 -0.82
N ASP A 121 6.93 8.52 -0.49
CA ASP A 121 5.76 9.34 -0.83
C ASP A 121 5.02 9.74 0.47
N GLY A 122 3.88 10.44 0.36
CA GLY A 122 3.05 10.79 1.50
C GLY A 122 1.67 11.28 1.07
N TRP A 123 0.65 11.12 1.92
CA TRP A 123 -0.75 11.42 1.58
C TRP A 123 -1.32 10.58 0.43
N GLY A 124 -0.87 9.32 0.33
CA GLY A 124 -1.15 8.43 -0.79
C GLY A 124 -0.16 8.57 -1.93
N PHE A 125 -0.13 7.60 -2.85
CA PHE A 125 0.77 7.69 -4.00
C PHE A 125 0.32 8.78 -4.96
N HIS A 126 1.17 9.78 -5.18
CA HIS A 126 0.81 10.88 -6.06
C HIS A 126 0.79 10.42 -7.53
N ASP A 127 -0.27 10.77 -8.26
CA ASP A 127 -0.50 10.39 -9.67
C ASP A 127 -0.18 11.56 -10.63
N THR A 128 0.96 12.20 -10.47
CA THR A 128 1.34 13.42 -11.20
C THR A 128 1.42 13.26 -12.73
N ILE A 129 1.27 12.05 -13.26
CA ILE A 129 1.23 11.76 -14.70
C ILE A 129 -0.20 11.88 -15.28
N PHE A 130 -1.27 11.75 -14.49
CA PHE A 130 -2.64 11.61 -15.02
C PHE A 130 -3.72 12.51 -14.38
N ALA A 131 -3.40 13.33 -13.39
CA ALA A 131 -4.37 14.24 -12.78
C ALA A 131 -4.81 15.35 -13.77
N PRO A 132 -6.12 15.53 -14.06
CA PRO A 132 -6.60 16.65 -14.86
C PRO A 132 -6.26 17.99 -14.19
N GLY A 133 -5.46 18.82 -14.87
CA GLY A 133 -5.04 20.13 -14.36
C GLY A 133 -3.65 20.17 -13.71
N SER A 134 -2.89 19.06 -13.72
CA SER A 134 -1.46 19.10 -13.39
C SER A 134 -0.73 20.00 -14.39
N ASP A 135 0.02 20.99 -13.89
CA ASP A 135 0.90 21.81 -14.72
C ASP A 135 1.94 20.90 -15.40
N PRO A 136 2.03 20.86 -16.74
CA PRO A 136 3.05 20.08 -17.45
C PRO A 136 4.48 20.43 -17.03
N ALA A 137 4.72 21.64 -16.50
CA ALA A 137 6.01 22.07 -15.97
C ALA A 137 6.22 21.73 -14.48
N GLN A 138 5.17 21.30 -13.77
CA GLN A 138 5.21 20.78 -12.38
C GLN A 138 4.77 19.32 -12.31
N GLN A 139 5.05 18.53 -13.34
CA GLN A 139 5.02 17.07 -13.25
C GLN A 139 6.09 16.64 -12.25
N GLU A 140 5.77 16.70 -10.94
CA GLU A 140 6.61 16.15 -9.89
C GLU A 140 6.79 14.67 -10.21
N GLN A 141 8.00 14.31 -10.62
CA GLN A 141 8.32 12.93 -10.91
C GLN A 141 8.31 12.20 -9.56
N ASN A 142 7.26 11.43 -9.27
CA ASN A 142 7.23 10.50 -8.12
C ASN A 142 8.12 9.28 -8.37
N VAL A 143 9.17 9.46 -9.17
CA VAL A 143 10.21 8.52 -9.49
C VAL A 143 11.51 9.28 -9.43
N VAL A 144 12.26 9.02 -8.38
CA VAL A 144 13.65 9.43 -8.23
C VAL A 144 14.55 8.21 -8.45
N PRO A 145 15.87 8.37 -8.63
CA PRO A 145 16.75 7.24 -8.95
C PRO A 145 16.71 6.07 -7.94
N VAL A 146 16.30 6.34 -6.70
CA VAL A 146 16.29 5.36 -5.60
C VAL A 146 14.90 4.93 -5.15
N SER A 147 13.81 5.57 -5.60
CA SER A 147 12.47 5.17 -5.19
C SER A 147 11.40 5.76 -6.11
N GLY A 148 10.20 5.18 -6.08
CA GLY A 148 9.06 5.80 -6.71
C GLY A 148 7.89 4.91 -7.04
N VAL A 149 6.87 5.54 -7.63
CA VAL A 149 5.60 4.95 -8.04
C VAL A 149 5.62 4.73 -9.55
N LEU A 150 5.60 3.46 -9.96
CA LEU A 150 5.58 3.05 -11.37
C LEU A 150 4.16 2.89 -11.89
N ILE A 151 3.26 2.39 -11.05
CA ILE A 151 1.83 2.26 -11.34
C ILE A 151 1.08 2.72 -10.09
N PRO A 152 0.36 3.86 -10.12
CA PRO A 152 -0.30 4.40 -8.94
C PRO A 152 -1.63 3.70 -8.61
N GLY A 153 -2.04 2.69 -9.37
CA GLY A 153 -3.41 2.16 -9.28
C GLY A 153 -4.43 3.02 -10.02
N LEU A 154 -5.69 2.61 -9.91
CA LEU A 154 -6.84 3.26 -10.57
C LEU A 154 -7.65 4.05 -9.55
N GLY A 155 -8.19 5.19 -10.00
CA GLY A 155 -9.08 6.03 -9.22
C GLY A 155 -8.36 6.84 -8.14
N THR A 156 -8.65 8.13 -8.10
CA THR A 156 -7.97 9.08 -7.21
C THR A 156 -8.32 8.82 -5.74
N GLY A 157 -7.29 8.54 -4.93
CA GLY A 157 -7.38 8.35 -3.47
C GLY A 157 -7.77 6.93 -3.00
N GLN A 158 -8.28 6.06 -3.88
CA GLN A 158 -8.52 4.65 -3.54
C GLN A 158 -7.39 3.76 -4.05
N TYR A 159 -6.82 4.10 -5.21
CA TYR A 159 -5.69 3.39 -5.80
C TYR A 159 -5.99 1.89 -5.94
N TRP A 160 -7.17 1.57 -6.46
CA TRP A 160 -7.66 0.20 -6.63
C TRP A 160 -7.05 -0.44 -7.89
N GLY A 161 -7.05 -1.76 -7.98
CA GLY A 161 -6.39 -2.49 -9.07
C GLY A 161 -4.86 -2.56 -8.87
N PRO A 162 -4.07 -2.65 -9.96
CA PRO A 162 -2.64 -2.89 -9.86
C PRO A 162 -1.87 -1.63 -9.43
N ASN A 163 -1.06 -1.76 -8.39
CA ASN A 163 -0.11 -0.76 -7.93
C ASN A 163 1.30 -1.32 -8.03
N ALA A 164 2.29 -0.50 -8.34
CA ALA A 164 3.69 -0.89 -8.41
C ALA A 164 4.59 0.24 -7.93
N VAL A 165 5.44 -0.05 -6.95
CA VAL A 165 6.36 0.89 -6.30
C VAL A 165 7.72 0.24 -6.09
N PHE A 166 8.76 1.04 -5.90
CA PHE A 166 10.10 0.54 -5.59
C PHE A 166 10.88 1.47 -4.66
N VAL A 167 11.81 0.89 -3.91
CA VAL A 167 12.81 1.61 -3.12
C VAL A 167 14.14 0.86 -3.18
N PHE A 168 15.24 1.61 -3.27
CA PHE A 168 16.60 1.13 -3.27
C PHE A 168 17.41 1.86 -2.20
N HIS A 169 17.83 1.12 -1.17
CA HIS A 169 18.68 1.62 -0.11
C HIS A 169 20.15 1.61 -0.55
N LEU A 170 20.53 2.53 -1.44
CA LEU A 170 21.89 2.58 -2.01
C LEU A 170 22.90 3.17 -1.00
N SER A 171 22.60 4.36 -0.46
CA SER A 171 23.43 5.04 0.55
C SER A 171 23.13 4.58 1.98
N ASP A 172 21.94 4.04 2.18
CA ASP A 172 21.26 3.77 3.44
C ASP A 172 20.94 2.27 3.60
N SER A 173 21.67 1.41 2.89
CA SER A 173 21.52 -0.05 3.00
C SER A 173 21.55 -0.52 4.46
N VAL A 174 20.66 -1.47 4.79
CA VAL A 174 20.49 -1.99 6.15
C VAL A 174 21.42 -3.19 6.37
N PRO A 175 22.50 -3.06 7.17
CA PRO A 175 23.40 -4.17 7.46
C PRO A 175 22.79 -5.13 8.50
N PHE A 176 23.17 -6.40 8.45
CA PHE A 176 22.81 -7.41 9.44
C PHE A 176 23.95 -8.42 9.60
N ARG A 177 24.15 -8.96 10.81
CA ARG A 177 25.26 -9.89 11.12
C ARG A 177 24.83 -11.35 11.22
N THR A 178 23.59 -11.58 11.64
CA THR A 178 23.06 -12.90 11.96
C THR A 178 21.72 -13.16 11.29
N ARG A 179 20.84 -12.15 11.21
CA ARG A 179 19.55 -12.25 10.50
C ARG A 179 18.94 -10.89 10.20
N ILE A 180 18.03 -10.87 9.24
CA ILE A 180 17.14 -9.75 8.97
C ILE A 180 15.74 -10.25 8.60
N LEU A 181 14.72 -9.57 9.12
CA LEU A 181 13.33 -9.74 8.74
C LEU A 181 12.76 -8.37 8.33
N VAL A 182 12.33 -8.25 7.07
CA VAL A 182 11.69 -7.06 6.49
C VAL A 182 10.25 -7.41 6.20
N THR A 183 9.32 -6.71 6.85
CA THR A 183 7.87 -6.91 6.68
C THR A 183 7.13 -5.60 6.42
N LEU A 184 5.93 -5.74 5.88
CA LEU A 184 4.96 -4.67 5.68
C LEU A 184 3.61 -5.12 6.20
N GLU A 185 2.96 -4.31 7.00
CA GLU A 185 1.54 -4.50 7.25
C GLU A 185 0.74 -4.31 5.95
N HIS A 186 -0.34 -5.06 5.79
CA HIS A 186 -1.24 -4.93 4.64
C HIS A 186 -2.48 -4.12 5.03
N GLY A 187 -2.33 -2.79 5.01
CA GLY A 187 -3.26 -1.86 5.65
C GLY A 187 -3.02 -1.76 7.15
N THR A 188 -3.63 -0.77 7.80
CA THR A 188 -3.46 -0.53 9.25
C THR A 188 -3.73 -1.80 10.03
N GLU A 189 -2.76 -2.27 10.81
CA GLU A 189 -2.87 -3.48 11.61
C GLU A 189 -3.28 -4.73 10.80
N ASN A 190 -2.82 -4.84 9.55
CA ASN A 190 -3.09 -5.98 8.67
C ASN A 190 -4.59 -6.17 8.35
N ASN A 191 -5.36 -5.09 8.26
CA ASN A 191 -6.81 -5.13 8.09
C ASN A 191 -7.30 -5.29 6.63
N LEU A 192 -6.43 -5.43 5.62
CA LEU A 192 -6.82 -5.56 4.20
C LEU A 192 -6.36 -6.87 3.56
N THR A 193 -7.30 -7.64 3.03
CA THR A 193 -6.97 -8.79 2.17
C THR A 193 -6.59 -8.29 0.77
N ASN A 194 -5.41 -8.60 0.27
CA ASN A 194 -4.92 -8.11 -1.02
C ASN A 194 -3.95 -9.10 -1.65
N ASP A 195 -3.61 -8.92 -2.93
CA ASP A 195 -2.59 -9.74 -3.58
C ASP A 195 -1.28 -8.96 -3.72
N TYR A 196 -0.27 -9.38 -2.94
CA TYR A 196 1.03 -8.74 -2.85
C TYR A 196 2.07 -9.58 -3.58
N SER A 197 2.97 -8.92 -4.31
CA SER A 197 4.19 -9.54 -4.79
C SER A 197 5.36 -8.58 -4.71
N SER A 198 6.55 -9.09 -4.44
CA SER A 198 7.73 -8.26 -4.29
C SER A 198 8.99 -8.97 -4.79
N THR A 199 9.99 -8.18 -5.14
CA THR A 199 11.37 -8.66 -5.32
C THR A 199 12.25 -7.94 -4.32
N ALA A 200 12.87 -8.69 -3.40
CA ALA A 200 13.86 -8.14 -2.47
C ALA A 200 15.25 -8.19 -3.09
N TYR A 201 16.07 -7.17 -2.81
CA TYR A 201 17.46 -7.07 -3.26
C TYR A 201 18.40 -6.98 -2.05
N TRP A 202 19.43 -7.82 -1.99
CA TRP A 202 20.40 -7.78 -0.90
C TRP A 202 21.75 -8.36 -1.30
N TYR A 203 22.78 -8.06 -0.51
CA TYR A 203 24.04 -8.80 -0.52
C TYR A 203 24.13 -9.68 0.72
N ALA A 204 24.63 -10.91 0.58
CA ALA A 204 24.90 -11.79 1.72
C ALA A 204 26.22 -12.56 1.53
N ARG A 205 26.95 -12.78 2.63
CA ARG A 205 28.12 -13.67 2.65
C ARG A 205 27.68 -15.12 2.42
N PRO A 206 28.56 -15.99 1.90
CA PRO A 206 28.25 -17.40 1.72
C PRO A 206 27.80 -18.07 3.03
N GLY A 207 26.86 -19.01 2.94
CA GLY A 207 26.39 -19.83 4.07
C GLY A 207 25.08 -19.35 4.72
N GLY A 208 24.55 -18.19 4.32
CA GLY A 208 23.22 -17.74 4.73
C GLY A 208 22.08 -18.57 4.15
N GLN A 209 20.89 -18.44 4.76
CA GLN A 209 19.66 -19.08 4.31
C GLN A 209 18.56 -18.03 4.13
N ASP A 210 17.61 -18.30 3.26
CA ASP A 210 16.47 -17.44 3.00
C ASP A 210 15.18 -18.25 2.86
N PHE A 211 14.05 -17.58 3.10
CA PHE A 211 12.72 -18.21 3.11
C PHE A 211 12.05 -18.36 1.73
N PHE A 212 12.69 -17.93 0.65
CA PHE A 212 12.01 -17.85 -0.64
C PHE A 212 11.73 -19.23 -1.23
N VAL A 213 10.48 -19.41 -1.68
CA VAL A 213 10.04 -20.61 -2.40
C VAL A 213 9.54 -20.19 -3.78
N THR A 214 10.17 -20.68 -4.83
CA THR A 214 9.71 -20.46 -6.20
C THR A 214 8.40 -21.21 -6.43
N ARG A 215 7.29 -20.47 -6.60
CA ARG A 215 5.99 -21.03 -6.92
C ARG A 215 5.89 -21.40 -8.41
N PRO A 216 5.08 -22.40 -8.79
CA PRO A 216 4.80 -22.72 -10.20
C PRO A 216 4.28 -21.50 -10.97
N ALA A 217 4.59 -21.40 -12.27
CA ALA A 217 4.23 -20.24 -13.09
C ALA A 217 2.74 -19.83 -13.01
N ARG A 218 1.83 -20.80 -12.99
CA ARG A 218 0.37 -20.56 -12.85
C ARG A 218 -0.01 -19.80 -11.57
N GLU A 219 0.75 -19.97 -10.49
CA GLU A 219 0.52 -19.31 -9.19
C GLU A 219 1.17 -17.91 -9.14
N ARG A 220 1.95 -17.56 -10.17
CA ARG A 220 2.65 -16.26 -10.30
C ARG A 220 1.98 -15.33 -11.29
N LEU A 221 0.85 -15.74 -11.87
CA LEU A 221 0.10 -14.93 -12.84
C LEU A 221 -0.57 -13.74 -12.14
N ALA A 222 -0.44 -12.55 -12.74
CA ALA A 222 -1.17 -11.37 -12.31
C ALA A 222 -2.68 -11.61 -12.40
N VAL A 223 -3.44 -10.88 -11.57
CA VAL A 223 -4.90 -10.90 -11.65
C VAL A 223 -5.34 -10.40 -13.03
N PRO A 224 -6.09 -11.19 -13.82
CA PRO A 224 -6.49 -10.80 -15.15
C PRO A 224 -7.46 -9.62 -15.10
N GLN A 225 -7.32 -8.68 -16.04
CA GLN A 225 -8.13 -7.45 -16.08
C GLN A 225 -9.64 -7.70 -16.11
N SER A 226 -10.07 -8.79 -16.75
CA SER A 226 -11.47 -9.22 -16.77
C SER A 226 -12.05 -9.50 -15.38
N ALA A 227 -11.22 -9.91 -14.40
CA ALA A 227 -11.66 -10.24 -13.04
C ALA A 227 -11.64 -9.03 -12.08
N TRP A 228 -11.05 -7.89 -12.46
CA TRP A 228 -10.82 -6.79 -11.53
C TRP A 228 -12.10 -6.22 -10.93
N ARG A 229 -13.13 -6.04 -11.75
CA ARG A 229 -14.42 -5.49 -11.30
C ARG A 229 -15.16 -6.45 -10.39
N ASP A 230 -15.10 -7.75 -10.69
CA ASP A 230 -15.79 -8.78 -9.90
C ASP A 230 -15.15 -8.94 -8.52
N LEU A 231 -13.81 -8.98 -8.45
CA LEU A 231 -13.07 -9.01 -7.19
C LEU A 231 -13.36 -7.76 -6.34
N ARG A 232 -13.37 -6.58 -6.97
CA ARG A 232 -13.71 -5.34 -6.26
C ARG A 232 -15.16 -5.33 -5.78
N ALA A 233 -16.10 -5.88 -6.55
CA ALA A 233 -17.50 -5.97 -6.14
C ALA A 233 -17.69 -6.90 -4.91
N GLN A 234 -16.86 -7.93 -4.75
CA GLN A 234 -16.90 -8.83 -3.59
C GLN A 234 -16.52 -8.12 -2.28
N GLU A 235 -15.65 -7.11 -2.32
CA GLU A 235 -15.25 -6.32 -1.15
C GLU A 235 -16.27 -5.24 -0.77
N TYR A 236 -17.22 -4.96 -1.65
CA TYR A 236 -18.17 -3.87 -1.48
C TYR A 236 -19.03 -3.97 -0.20
N PRO A 237 -19.56 -5.16 0.20
CA PRO A 237 -20.32 -5.29 1.44
C PRO A 237 -19.51 -4.97 2.71
N LEU A 238 -18.24 -5.35 2.74
CA LEU A 238 -17.34 -5.05 3.88
C LEU A 238 -17.05 -3.56 3.96
N PHE A 239 -16.74 -2.93 2.82
CA PHE A 239 -16.59 -1.48 2.72
C PHE A 239 -17.85 -0.75 3.21
N LEU A 240 -19.04 -1.20 2.80
CA LEU A 240 -20.31 -0.60 3.20
C LEU A 240 -20.56 -0.74 4.71
N ALA A 241 -20.21 -1.89 5.30
CA ALA A 241 -20.35 -2.13 6.72
C ALA A 241 -19.43 -1.22 7.55
N ASP A 242 -18.16 -1.08 7.16
CA ASP A 242 -17.23 -0.16 7.82
C ASP A 242 -17.68 1.31 7.70
N LEU A 243 -18.09 1.73 6.50
CA LEU A 243 -18.56 3.10 6.30
C LEU A 243 -19.79 3.42 7.15
N ARG A 244 -20.71 2.46 7.29
CA ARG A 244 -21.87 2.55 8.20
C ARG A 244 -21.44 2.66 9.65
N ARG A 245 -20.48 1.85 10.10
CA ARG A 245 -19.95 1.90 11.46
C ARG A 245 -19.31 3.26 11.76
N GLN A 246 -18.40 3.72 10.90
CA GLN A 246 -17.75 5.03 11.06
C GLN A 246 -18.76 6.18 11.09
N LEU A 247 -19.80 6.10 10.25
CA LEU A 247 -20.88 7.07 10.24
C LEU A 247 -21.71 7.03 11.53
N ALA A 248 -21.97 5.84 12.09
CA ALA A 248 -22.64 5.71 13.38
C ALA A 248 -21.80 6.27 14.52
N ASP A 249 -20.50 5.93 14.58
CA ASP A 249 -19.56 6.43 15.60
C ASP A 249 -19.48 7.96 15.55
N VAL A 250 -19.28 8.55 14.36
CA VAL A 250 -19.26 10.01 14.20
C VAL A 250 -20.60 10.63 14.58
N ARG A 251 -21.74 9.99 14.25
CA ARG A 251 -23.07 10.50 14.61
C ARG A 251 -23.28 10.59 16.12
N GLU A 252 -22.78 9.62 16.89
CA GLU A 252 -22.85 9.68 18.37
C GLU A 252 -22.06 10.88 18.94
N LEU A 253 -21.01 11.28 18.24
CA LEU A 253 -20.17 12.43 18.60
C LEU A 253 -20.71 13.76 18.05
N LEU A 254 -21.73 13.76 17.19
CA LEU A 254 -22.30 15.00 16.66
C LEU A 254 -23.13 15.70 17.74
N PRO A 255 -22.70 16.88 18.24
CA PRO A 255 -23.46 17.61 19.23
C PRO A 255 -24.80 18.09 18.63
N THR A 256 -25.81 18.29 19.48
CA THR A 256 -27.14 18.79 19.05
C THR A 256 -27.04 20.18 18.42
N ARG A 257 -26.12 21.02 18.92
CA ARG A 257 -25.70 22.30 18.33
C ARG A 257 -24.34 22.13 17.64
N PRO A 258 -24.17 22.54 16.37
CA PRO A 258 -22.89 22.43 15.68
C PRO A 258 -21.76 23.17 16.40
N THR A 259 -20.58 22.56 16.50
CA THR A 259 -19.43 23.12 17.23
C THR A 259 -18.11 23.02 16.47
N ASP A 260 -17.15 23.83 16.95
CA ASP A 260 -15.86 24.14 16.36
C ASP A 260 -14.71 23.21 16.76
N ALA A 261 -13.87 22.94 15.77
CA ALA A 261 -12.48 22.52 15.80
C ALA A 261 -12.15 21.05 16.02
N SER A 262 -12.51 20.43 17.15
CA SER A 262 -11.81 19.21 17.59
C SER A 262 -11.89 18.02 16.61
N LEU A 263 -13.01 17.88 15.91
CA LEU A 263 -13.27 16.77 14.97
C LEU A 263 -13.36 17.22 13.50
N HIS A 264 -12.92 18.43 13.16
CA HIS A 264 -13.05 18.95 11.80
C HIS A 264 -12.46 17.99 10.75
N ARG A 265 -11.22 17.52 10.98
CA ARG A 265 -10.50 16.65 10.04
C ARG A 265 -11.23 15.33 9.81
N GLU A 266 -11.73 14.70 10.88
CA GLU A 266 -12.48 13.46 10.80
C GLU A 266 -13.79 13.64 10.02
N ARG A 267 -14.54 14.71 10.32
CA ARG A 267 -15.80 15.01 9.64
C ARG A 267 -15.58 15.27 8.15
N ILE A 268 -14.60 16.10 7.77
CA ILE A 268 -14.38 16.42 6.35
C ILE A 268 -13.85 15.19 5.59
N TRP A 269 -13.02 14.38 6.24
CA TRP A 269 -12.55 13.12 5.68
C TRP A 269 -13.72 12.16 5.42
N LEU A 270 -14.59 11.97 6.40
CA LEU A 270 -15.75 11.08 6.29
C LEU A 270 -16.75 11.58 5.24
N ILE A 271 -17.07 12.89 5.21
CA ILE A 271 -17.96 13.49 4.20
C ILE A 271 -17.41 13.26 2.79
N ARG A 272 -16.12 13.53 2.56
CA ARG A 272 -15.50 13.30 1.23
C ARG A 272 -15.53 11.83 0.84
N ARG A 273 -15.38 10.92 1.81
CA ARG A 273 -15.46 9.47 1.60
C ARG A 273 -16.87 9.04 1.24
N LEU A 274 -17.89 9.55 1.94
CA LEU A 274 -19.30 9.28 1.67
C LEU A 274 -19.71 9.83 0.30
N LEU A 275 -19.36 11.08 -0.04
CA LEU A 275 -19.67 11.69 -1.34
C LEU A 275 -19.04 10.92 -2.51
N ARG A 276 -17.76 10.51 -2.40
CA ARG A 276 -17.10 9.71 -3.45
C ARG A 276 -17.76 8.36 -3.70
N ASN A 277 -18.41 7.78 -2.69
CA ASN A 277 -19.00 6.46 -2.78
C ASN A 277 -20.54 6.50 -2.84
N ALA A 278 -21.16 7.69 -2.83
CA ALA A 278 -22.61 7.88 -2.80
C ALA A 278 -23.40 7.01 -3.82
N PRO A 279 -22.97 6.86 -5.09
CA PRO A 279 -23.67 6.00 -6.04
C PRO A 279 -23.75 4.54 -5.59
N GLY A 280 -22.67 4.00 -5.02
CA GLY A 280 -22.65 2.64 -4.48
C GLY A 280 -23.54 2.52 -3.24
N LEU A 281 -23.68 3.59 -2.46
CA LEU A 281 -24.48 3.62 -1.23
C LEU A 281 -25.98 3.69 -1.52
N GLY A 282 -26.40 3.60 -2.80
CA GLY A 282 -27.78 3.76 -3.21
C GLY A 282 -28.28 5.20 -3.06
N MET A 283 -27.38 6.18 -2.97
CA MET A 283 -27.77 7.57 -2.79
C MET A 283 -28.13 8.24 -4.12
N PRO A 284 -29.22 9.04 -4.17
CA PRO A 284 -29.57 9.79 -5.38
C PRO A 284 -28.48 10.81 -5.73
N ALA A 285 -28.05 10.83 -7.01
CA ALA A 285 -27.01 11.74 -7.51
C ALA A 285 -27.33 13.22 -7.22
N ALA A 286 -28.60 13.62 -7.38
CA ALA A 286 -29.04 14.98 -7.08
C ALA A 286 -28.76 15.40 -5.62
N ARG A 287 -28.84 14.46 -4.68
CA ARG A 287 -28.60 14.72 -3.26
C ARG A 287 -27.10 14.83 -2.95
N SER A 288 -26.27 13.95 -3.55
CA SER A 288 -24.82 14.07 -3.43
C SER A 288 -24.29 15.37 -4.04
N ASP A 289 -24.84 15.80 -5.18
CA ASP A 289 -24.45 17.04 -5.84
C ASP A 289 -24.82 18.28 -5.02
N MET A 290 -25.99 18.25 -4.36
CA MET A 290 -26.44 19.30 -3.45
C MET A 290 -25.46 19.48 -2.28
N TRP A 291 -25.12 18.41 -1.56
CA TRP A 291 -24.16 18.48 -0.45
C TRP A 291 -22.76 18.90 -0.90
N GLN A 292 -22.31 18.42 -2.06
CA GLN A 292 -21.02 18.83 -2.62
C GLN A 292 -21.00 20.34 -2.90
N LYS A 293 -22.11 20.90 -3.39
CA LYS A 293 -22.29 22.34 -3.60
C LYS A 293 -22.31 23.11 -2.28
N GLU A 294 -23.09 22.67 -1.30
CA GLU A 294 -23.15 23.28 0.04
C GLU A 294 -21.78 23.34 0.71
N LEU A 295 -21.02 22.23 0.66
CA LEU A 295 -19.67 22.15 1.18
C LEU A 295 -18.72 23.11 0.46
N ASN A 296 -18.81 23.20 -0.87
CA ASN A 296 -17.99 24.12 -1.67
C ASN A 296 -18.31 25.59 -1.38
N THR A 297 -19.59 25.93 -1.20
CA THR A 297 -20.02 27.28 -0.80
C THR A 297 -19.50 27.62 0.59
N ALA A 298 -19.64 26.72 1.58
CA ALA A 298 -19.15 26.95 2.94
C ALA A 298 -17.61 27.11 2.99
N ARG A 299 -16.87 26.47 2.08
CA ARG A 299 -15.41 26.64 1.97
C ARG A 299 -14.98 28.06 1.61
N GLN A 300 -15.84 28.84 0.94
CA GLN A 300 -15.54 30.23 0.58
C GLN A 300 -15.69 31.21 1.75
N GLY A 301 -16.40 30.80 2.81
CA GLY A 301 -16.61 31.61 4.03
C GLY A 301 -15.62 31.30 5.16
N PRO A 302 -15.77 32.02 6.30
CA PRO A 302 -15.07 31.74 7.55
C PRO A 302 -15.19 30.27 7.97
N MET A 303 -14.16 29.76 8.64
CA MET A 303 -14.06 28.34 8.99
C MET A 303 -15.22 27.88 9.88
N GLU A 304 -15.69 28.78 10.74
CA GLU A 304 -16.80 28.59 11.69
C GLU A 304 -18.13 28.32 10.99
N GLN A 305 -18.30 28.80 9.75
CA GLN A 305 -19.52 28.57 8.95
C GLN A 305 -19.55 27.18 8.32
N ARG A 306 -18.41 26.47 8.30
CA ARG A 306 -18.31 25.12 7.72
C ARG A 306 -18.89 24.06 8.66
N TRP A 307 -18.82 24.27 9.97
CA TRP A 307 -19.18 23.25 10.97
C TRP A 307 -20.66 22.87 10.94
N PRO A 308 -21.61 23.83 10.92
CA PRO A 308 -23.03 23.50 10.83
C PRO A 308 -23.38 22.72 9.57
N VAL A 309 -22.80 23.12 8.43
CA VAL A 309 -23.03 22.47 7.13
C VAL A 309 -22.51 21.02 7.16
N MET A 310 -21.33 20.81 7.71
CA MET A 310 -20.74 19.47 7.81
C MET A 310 -21.56 18.54 8.71
N ASP A 311 -22.00 19.02 9.88
CA ASP A 311 -22.81 18.23 10.81
C ASP A 311 -24.18 17.89 10.20
N GLU A 312 -24.78 18.80 9.45
CA GLU A 312 -26.04 18.57 8.72
C GLU A 312 -25.88 17.50 7.63
N ILE A 313 -24.85 17.61 6.79
CA ILE A 313 -24.54 16.62 5.76
C ILE A 313 -24.35 15.22 6.40
N LEU A 314 -23.60 15.11 7.50
CA LEU A 314 -23.38 13.84 8.19
C LEU A 314 -24.66 13.24 8.80
N ARG A 315 -25.53 14.09 9.37
CA ARG A 315 -26.85 13.64 9.85
C ARG A 315 -27.71 13.14 8.70
N ASP A 316 -27.66 13.79 7.55
CA ASP A 316 -28.47 13.43 6.40
C ASP A 316 -27.99 12.13 5.71
N PHE A 317 -26.66 11.95 5.62
CA PHE A 317 -26.05 10.67 5.29
C PHE A 317 -26.48 9.57 6.27
N SER A 318 -26.43 9.86 7.57
CA SER A 318 -26.81 8.90 8.62
C SER A 318 -28.23 8.41 8.43
N ARG A 319 -29.20 9.31 8.20
CA ARG A 319 -30.61 8.97 7.94
C ARG A 319 -30.83 8.12 6.70
N THR A 320 -29.95 8.23 5.72
CA THR A 320 -30.13 7.55 4.42
C THR A 320 -29.43 6.19 4.38
N ILE A 321 -28.29 6.05 5.04
CA ILE A 321 -27.41 4.87 4.89
C ILE A 321 -27.52 3.91 6.08
N LEU A 322 -27.79 4.41 7.29
CA LEU A 322 -27.96 3.58 8.47
C LEU A 322 -29.39 3.03 8.52
N PRO A 323 -29.60 1.77 8.95
CA PRO A 323 -30.93 1.21 9.12
C PRO A 323 -31.72 1.97 10.21
N GLU A 324 -33.05 1.99 10.13
CA GLU A 324 -33.91 2.73 11.08
C GLU A 324 -33.66 2.38 12.55
N SER A 325 -33.34 1.12 12.84
CA SER A 325 -32.96 0.65 14.19
C SER A 325 -31.72 1.35 14.78
N ALA A 326 -30.86 1.93 13.94
CA ALA A 326 -29.70 2.71 14.37
C ALA A 326 -30.07 4.17 14.62
N HIS A 327 -31.25 4.66 14.24
CA HIS A 327 -31.76 6.00 14.56
C HIS A 327 -32.35 6.00 15.97
N ARG A 328 -31.51 6.14 17.00
CA ARG A 328 -32.01 6.52 18.33
C ARG A 328 -32.42 8.01 18.31
N PRO A 329 -33.51 8.36 19.03
CA PRO A 329 -34.11 9.69 19.02
C PRO A 329 -33.16 10.79 19.50
#